data_AF-A0A2G6KNM3-F1
#
_entry.id   AF-A0A2G6KNM3-F1
#
_cell.length_a   1.000
_cell.length_b   1.000
_cell.length_c   1.000
_cell.angle_alpha   90.00
_cell.angle_beta   90.00
_cell.angle_gamma   90.00
#
_symmetry.space_group_name_H-M   'P 1'
#
loop_
_entity.id
_entity.type
_entity.pdbx_description
1 polymer ?
#
loop_
_entity_poly.entity_id
_entity_poly.type
_entity_poly.pdbx_seq_one_letter_code
_entity_poly.pdbx_strand_id
1 'polypeptide(L)'
;MSELQLSAKLIEDIRNLVADHDAAASDPGIASQYLCAVVGFLLGQQDMPTERKHEVLEQLGAFMKHVADDVARQHSQAAPPPPPPQEAFGIWRPKS
;
A
#
# COMPACT_ATOMS: atom_id res chain seq x y z
N MET A 1 -15.15 -2.42 12.41
CA MET A 1 -13.74 -2.12 12.07
C MET A 1 -13.79 -1.28 10.81
N SER A 2 -13.65 0.05 10.91
CA SER A 2 -13.58 0.89 9.71
C SER A 2 -12.36 0.44 8.91
N GLU A 3 -12.56 -0.03 7.68
CA GLU A 3 -11.46 -0.25 6.75
C GLU A 3 -10.64 1.03 6.66
N LEU A 4 -9.35 0.93 6.94
CA LEU A 4 -8.42 2.04 6.90
C LEU A 4 -8.34 2.52 5.44
N GLN A 5 -9.11 3.55 5.10
CA GLN A 5 -9.05 4.14 3.75
C GLN A 5 -7.83 5.04 3.65
N LEU A 6 -6.70 4.43 3.32
CA LEU A 6 -5.50 5.16 2.93
C LEU A 6 -5.76 5.82 1.57
N SER A 7 -6.10 7.11 1.59
CA SER A 7 -6.12 7.88 0.36
C SER A 7 -4.70 7.98 -0.21
N ALA A 8 -4.57 7.87 -1.54
CA ALA A 8 -3.29 8.03 -2.21
C ALA A 8 -2.59 9.34 -1.83
N LYS A 9 -3.38 10.42 -1.65
CA LYS A 9 -2.89 11.72 -1.20
C LYS A 9 -2.25 11.67 0.19
N LEU A 10 -2.86 10.98 1.15
CA LEU A 10 -2.29 10.87 2.50
C LEU A 10 -0.94 10.13 2.47
N ILE A 11 -0.85 9.04 1.68
CA ILE A 11 0.40 8.28 1.53
C ILE A 11 1.49 9.18 0.91
N GLU A 12 1.13 9.93 -0.14
CA GLU A 12 2.05 10.85 -0.82
C GLU A 12 2.53 11.98 0.11
N ASP A 13 1.60 12.64 0.82
CA ASP A 13 1.92 13.72 1.74
C ASP A 13 2.86 13.24 2.87
N ILE A 14 2.61 12.03 3.42
CA ILE A 14 3.49 11.41 4.42
C ILE A 14 4.87 11.09 3.83
N ARG A 15 4.93 10.49 2.63
CA ARG A 15 6.20 10.14 1.99
C ARG A 15 7.05 11.39 1.74
N ASN A 16 6.43 12.46 1.28
CA ASN A 16 7.12 13.73 1.01
C ASN A 16 7.67 14.33 2.31
N LEU A 17 6.87 14.32 3.39
CA LEU A 17 7.33 14.80 4.69
C LEU A 17 8.58 14.05 5.18
N VAL A 18 8.62 12.72 5.05
CA VAL A 18 9.81 11.94 5.45
C VAL A 18 10.99 12.27 4.53
N ALA A 19 10.77 12.42 3.23
CA ALA A 19 11.81 12.78 2.26
C ALA A 19 12.40 14.18 2.49
N ASP A 20 11.62 15.12 3.02
CA ASP A 20 12.09 16.46 3.40
C ASP A 20 13.10 16.42 4.57
N HIS A 21 13.00 15.40 5.43
CA HIS A 21 13.92 15.17 6.55
C HIS A 21 15.14 14.32 6.16
N ASP A 22 14.97 13.39 5.23
CA ASP A 22 16.04 12.54 4.70
C ASP A 22 15.78 12.20 3.24
N ALA A 23 16.64 12.70 2.34
CA ALA A 23 16.52 12.46 0.91
C ALA A 23 16.55 10.96 0.55
N ALA A 24 17.23 10.13 1.36
CA ALA A 24 17.25 8.68 1.16
C ALA A 24 15.87 8.04 1.36
N ALA A 25 14.97 8.68 2.12
CA ALA A 25 13.57 8.25 2.26
C ALA A 25 12.72 8.44 0.99
N SER A 26 13.30 8.95 -0.10
CA SER A 26 12.72 8.77 -1.43
C SER A 26 12.58 7.29 -1.81
N ASP A 27 13.45 6.42 -1.27
CA ASP A 27 13.29 4.98 -1.37
C ASP A 27 12.10 4.49 -0.51
N PRO A 28 11.13 3.74 -1.08
CA PRO A 28 9.99 3.25 -0.32
C PRO A 28 10.34 2.35 0.87
N GLY A 29 11.44 1.59 0.79
CA GLY A 29 11.91 0.74 1.88
C GLY A 29 12.45 1.53 3.05
N ILE A 30 13.19 2.61 2.77
CA ILE A 30 13.69 3.54 3.80
C ILE A 30 12.53 4.33 4.41
N ALA A 31 11.60 4.86 3.59
CA ALA A 31 10.41 5.54 4.09
C ALA A 31 9.60 4.65 5.05
N SER A 32 9.41 3.37 4.69
CA SER A 32 8.70 2.40 5.53
C SER A 32 9.37 2.19 6.89
N GLN A 33 10.71 2.16 6.93
CA GLN A 33 11.46 2.06 8.18
C GLN A 33 11.24 3.28 9.09
N TYR A 34 11.25 4.50 8.53
CA TYR A 34 10.93 5.71 9.29
C TYR A 34 9.53 5.66 9.89
N LEU A 35 8.53 5.22 9.12
CA LEU A 35 7.16 5.10 9.62
C LEU A 35 7.05 4.08 10.76
N CYS A 36 7.72 2.93 10.64
CA CYS A 36 7.80 1.95 11.72
C CYS A 36 8.51 2.53 12.97
N ALA A 37 9.59 3.28 12.79
CA ALA A 37 10.30 3.93 13.89
C ALA A 37 9.43 4.97 14.60
N VAL A 38 8.66 5.77 13.87
CA VAL A 38 7.70 6.74 14.43
C VAL A 38 6.65 6.02 15.27
N VAL A 39 6.07 4.93 14.78
CA VAL A 39 5.11 4.12 15.55
C VAL A 39 5.75 3.59 16.84
N GLY A 40 6.94 3.01 16.76
CA GLY A 40 7.69 2.52 17.92
C GLY A 40 7.98 3.63 18.95
N PHE A 41 8.38 4.81 18.48
CA PHE A 41 8.65 5.96 19.33
C PHE A 41 7.40 6.49 20.04
N LEU A 42 6.27 6.61 19.33
CA LEU A 42 5.00 7.04 19.91
C LEU A 42 4.50 6.06 20.99
N LEU A 43 4.59 4.76 20.72
CA LEU A 43 4.21 3.72 21.68
C LEU A 43 5.17 3.66 22.87
N GLY A 44 6.47 3.85 22.63
CA GLY A 44 7.51 3.88 23.65
C GLY A 44 7.26 4.93 24.72
N GLN A 45 6.76 6.10 24.32
CA GLN A 45 6.42 7.22 25.21
C GLN A 45 5.15 7.01 26.05
N GLN A 46 4.31 6.04 25.70
CA GLN A 46 3.08 5.80 26.47
C GLN A 46 3.40 5.19 27.83
N ASP A 47 2.70 5.65 28.86
CA ASP A 47 2.70 5.01 30.17
C ASP A 47 1.76 3.80 30.13
N MET A 48 2.33 2.63 29.83
CA MET A 48 1.59 1.37 29.81
C MET A 48 2.53 0.19 30.14
N PRO A 49 1.98 -0.93 30.66
CA PRO A 49 2.77 -2.12 30.96
C PRO A 49 3.53 -2.65 29.74
N THR A 50 4.74 -3.15 29.96
CA THR A 50 5.63 -3.65 28.91
C THR A 50 4.97 -4.76 28.09
N GLU A 51 4.24 -5.66 28.74
CA GLU A 51 3.54 -6.78 28.10
C GLU A 51 2.49 -6.26 27.12
N ARG A 52 1.72 -5.25 27.55
CA ARG A 52 0.71 -4.62 26.70
C ARG A 52 1.33 -3.87 25.52
N LYS A 53 2.52 -3.25 25.68
CA LYS A 53 3.25 -2.67 24.54
C LYS A 53 3.60 -3.73 23.50
N HIS A 54 4.11 -4.89 23.94
CA HIS A 54 4.47 -5.98 23.04
C HIS A 54 3.27 -6.52 22.29
N GLU A 55 2.15 -6.77 22.98
CA GLU A 55 0.90 -7.21 22.33
C GLU A 55 0.43 -6.24 21.23
N VAL A 56 0.49 -4.93 21.49
CA VAL A 56 0.13 -3.90 20.51
C VAL A 56 1.07 -3.93 19.30
N LEU A 57 2.38 -4.05 19.52
CA LEU A 57 3.36 -4.14 18.42
C LEU A 57 3.14 -5.37 17.56
N GLU A 58 2.84 -6.53 18.16
CA GLU A 58 2.53 -7.75 17.43
C GLU A 58 1.27 -7.60 16.57
N GLN A 59 0.21 -7.01 17.13
CA GLN A 59 -1.03 -6.74 16.40
C GLN A 59 -0.79 -5.77 15.23
N LEU A 60 -0.01 -4.71 15.45
CA LEU A 60 0.37 -3.77 14.39
C LEU A 60 1.21 -4.45 13.30
N GLY A 61 2.14 -5.33 13.67
CA GLY A 61 2.93 -6.12 12.73
C GLY A 61 2.06 -7.03 11.86
N ALA A 62 1.12 -7.74 12.47
CA ALA A 62 0.16 -8.58 11.76
C ALA A 62 -0.73 -7.75 10.81
N PHE A 63 -1.20 -6.59 11.28
CA PHE A 63 -1.99 -5.67 10.47
C PHE A 63 -1.20 -5.12 9.26
N MET A 64 0.04 -4.67 9.47
CA MET A 64 0.90 -4.20 8.36
C MET A 64 1.13 -5.29 7.32
N LYS A 65 1.35 -6.53 7.75
CA LYS A 65 1.49 -7.67 6.83
C LYS A 65 0.21 -7.86 6.00
N HIS A 66 -0.96 -7.83 6.64
CA HIS A 66 -2.23 -7.97 5.95
C HIS A 66 -2.45 -6.88 4.88
N VAL A 67 -2.15 -5.62 5.22
CA VAL A 67 -2.24 -4.50 4.28
C VAL A 67 -1.29 -4.67 3.09
N ALA A 68 -0.05 -5.11 3.34
CA ALA A 68 0.91 -5.37 2.27
C ALA A 68 0.44 -6.48 1.31
N ASP A 69 -0.10 -7.57 1.88
CA ASP A 69 -0.67 -8.68 1.10
C ASP A 69 -1.90 -8.22 0.29
N ASP A 70 -2.75 -7.35 0.85
CA ASP A 70 -3.91 -6.77 0.16
C ASP A 70 -3.51 -5.93 -1.05
N VAL A 71 -2.55 -5.02 -0.89
CA VAL A 71 -2.05 -4.17 -1.97
C VAL A 71 -1.42 -5.04 -3.08
N ALA A 72 -0.63 -6.06 -2.72
CA ALA A 72 -0.06 -6.99 -3.68
C ALA A 72 -1.13 -7.76 -4.48
N ARG A 73 -2.22 -8.18 -3.81
CA ARG A 73 -3.36 -8.84 -4.47
C ARG A 73 -4.10 -7.91 -5.43
N GLN A 74 -4.33 -6.66 -5.05
CA GLN A 74 -4.97 -5.66 -5.91
C GLN A 74 -4.13 -5.38 -7.17
N HIS A 75 -2.80 -5.27 -7.03
CA HIS A 75 -1.89 -5.12 -8.16
C HIS A 75 -1.92 -6.33 -9.11
N SER A 76 -2.10 -7.54 -8.57
CA SER A 76 -2.09 -8.78 -9.35
C SER A 76 -3.39 -9.03 -10.13
N GLN A 77 -4.51 -8.40 -9.74
CA GLN A 77 -5.82 -8.56 -10.38
C GLN A 77 -6.07 -7.55 -11.52
N ALA A 78 -5.10 -6.67 -11.82
CA ALA A 78 -5.20 -5.73 -12.92
C ALA A 78 -4.97 -6.42 -14.29
N ALA A 79 -6.05 -6.44 -15.08
CA ALA A 79 -6.20 -6.87 -16.48
C ALA A 79 -6.32 -8.39 -16.76
N PRO A 80 -7.52 -8.88 -17.19
CA PRO A 80 -7.60 -10.09 -18.00
C PRO A 80 -6.83 -9.87 -19.31
N PRO A 81 -6.18 -10.90 -19.87
CA PRO A 81 -5.53 -10.78 -21.18
C PRO A 81 -6.55 -10.28 -22.21
N PRO A 82 -6.15 -9.39 -23.14
CA PRO A 82 -7.05 -8.92 -24.19
C PRO A 82 -7.61 -10.14 -24.94
N PRO A 83 -8.92 -10.16 -25.26
CA PRO A 83 -9.50 -11.25 -26.02
C PRO A 83 -8.74 -11.39 -27.35
N PRO A 84 -8.50 -12.62 -27.84
CA PRO A 84 -7.81 -12.84 -29.10
C PRO A 84 -8.53 -12.06 -30.22
N PRO A 85 -7.79 -11.47 -31.17
CA PRO A 85 -8.38 -10.71 -32.27
C PRO A 85 -9.35 -11.61 -33.05
N GLN A 86 -10.65 -11.33 -32.93
CA GLN A 86 -11.65 -11.90 -33.82
C GLN A 86 -11.44 -11.27 -35.20
N GLU A 87 -10.94 -12.06 -36.14
CA GLU A 87 -10.98 -11.71 -37.56
C GLU A 87 -12.45 -11.46 -37.94
N ALA A 88 -12.77 -10.19 -38.23
CA ALA A 88 -14.09 -9.79 -38.67
C ALA A 88 -14.39 -10.41 -40.04
N PHE A 89 -15.04 -11.58 -40.04
CA PHE A 89 -15.67 -12.15 -41.22
C PHE A 89 -16.85 -11.28 -41.65
N GLY A 90 -16.68 -10.55 -42.76
CA GLY A 90 -17.80 -9.92 -43.47
C GLY A 90 -17.53 -8.50 -43.95
N ILE A 91 -16.63 -8.34 -44.92
CA ILE A 91 -16.64 -7.13 -45.76
C ILE A 91 -17.93 -7.16 -46.58
N TRP A 92 -18.95 -6.40 -46.17
CA TRP A 92 -20.11 -6.14 -47.02
C TRP A 92 -19.70 -5.12 -48.09
N ARG A 93 -19.68 -5.53 -49.36
CA ARG A 93 -19.53 -4.62 -50.49
C ARG A 93 -20.92 -4.39 -51.11
N PRO A 94 -21.49 -3.18 -51.10
CA PRO A 94 -22.73 -2.91 -51.83
C PRO A 94 -22.49 -3.01 -53.33
N LYS A 95 -23.44 -3.62 -54.06
CA LYS A 95 -23.40 -3.69 -55.53
C LYS A 95 -23.72 -2.32 -56.12
N SER A 96 -22.93 -1.96 -57.14
CA SER A 96 -23.09 -0.79 -58.02
C SER A 96 -24.46 -0.72 -58.68
#